data_AF-A0A968F3V4-F1
#
_entry.id   AF-A0A968F3V4-F1
#
_cell.length_a   1.000
_cell.length_b   1.000
_cell.length_c   1.000
_cell.angle_alpha   90.00
_cell.angle_beta   90.00
_cell.angle_gamma   90.00
#
_symmetry.space_group_name_H-M   'P 1'
#
loop_
_entity.id
_entity.type
_entity.pdbx_description
1 polymer ?
#
loop_
_entity_poly.entity_id
_entity_poly.type
_entity_poly.pdbx_seq_one_letter_code
_entity_poly.pdbx_strand_id
1 'polypeptide(L)'
;MNQDYKHPEYLVETEWVADHLDDPSIRIVESDEDILLYETRHIPGAVKVDWFTTLQHPVKRDFLNKEDFEQMCSNLGISNDTTVCFYG
;
A
#
# COMPACT_ATOMS: atom_id res chain seq x y z
N MET A 1 17.94 6.80 7.82
CA MET A 1 17.87 5.33 7.74
C MET A 1 18.68 4.75 8.88
N ASN A 2 18.02 4.10 9.83
CA ASN A 2 18.69 3.42 10.93
C ASN A 2 19.45 2.21 10.37
N GLN A 3 20.78 2.25 10.37
CA GLN A 3 21.64 1.28 9.66
C GLN A 3 21.77 -0.07 10.38
N ASP A 4 21.04 -0.27 11.47
CA ASP A 4 21.12 -1.47 12.30
C ASP A 4 20.26 -2.64 11.78
N TYR A 5 19.41 -2.41 10.77
CA TYR A 5 18.63 -3.46 10.13
C TYR A 5 19.44 -4.23 9.10
N LYS A 6 19.12 -5.53 8.92
CA LYS A 6 19.71 -6.36 7.87
C LYS A 6 19.31 -5.90 6.45
N HIS A 7 18.10 -5.35 6.32
CA HIS A 7 17.55 -4.80 5.08
C HIS A 7 16.91 -3.43 5.39
N PRO A 8 17.72 -2.38 5.59
CA PRO A 8 17.20 -1.05 5.91
C PRO A 8 16.39 -0.44 4.75
N GLU A 9 16.54 -0.94 3.52
CA GLU A 9 15.81 -0.48 2.33
C GLU A 9 14.31 -0.79 2.34
N TYR A 10 13.83 -1.68 3.22
CA TYR A 10 12.40 -2.03 3.33
C TYR A 10 11.63 -1.16 4.34
N LEU A 11 12.31 -0.25 5.05
CA LEU A 11 11.69 0.64 6.03
C LEU A 11 12.07 2.08 5.71
N VAL A 12 11.07 2.96 5.77
CA VAL A 12 11.24 4.40 5.57
C VAL A 12 10.78 5.15 6.82
N GLU A 13 11.38 6.32 7.06
CA GLU A 13 10.96 7.21 8.13
C GLU A 13 9.80 8.10 7.66
N THR A 14 9.03 8.67 8.58
CA THR A 14 7.91 9.57 8.24
C THR A 14 8.35 10.79 7.44
N GLU A 15 9.55 11.31 7.70
CA GLU A 15 10.13 12.43 6.93
C GLU A 15 10.35 12.06 5.46
N TRP A 16 10.81 10.84 5.20
CA TRP A 16 10.99 10.35 3.83
C TRP A 16 9.65 10.31 3.09
N VAL A 17 8.58 9.87 3.75
CA VAL A 17 7.23 9.87 3.14
C VAL A 17 6.76 11.29 2.84
N ALA A 18 6.99 12.24 3.76
CA ALA A 18 6.63 13.64 3.56
C ALA A 18 7.39 14.28 2.38
N ASP A 19 8.67 13.95 2.21
CA ASP A 19 9.51 14.44 1.11
C ASP A 19 9.14 13.87 -0.26
N HIS A 20 8.41 12.75 -0.32
CA HIS A 20 8.10 12.02 -1.56
C HIS A 20 6.59 11.99 -1.88
N LEU A 21 5.77 12.84 -1.26
CA LEU A 21 4.30 12.85 -1.47
C LEU A 21 3.88 13.03 -2.94
N ASP A 22 4.68 13.76 -3.72
CA ASP A 22 4.42 14.09 -5.13
C ASP A 22 5.26 13.25 -6.11
N ASP A 23 5.99 12.24 -5.64
CA ASP A 23 6.81 11.38 -6.51
C ASP A 23 5.91 10.40 -7.29
N PRO A 24 5.84 10.50 -8.64
CA PRO A 24 4.97 9.64 -9.44
C PRO A 24 5.40 8.17 -9.49
N SER A 25 6.61 7.84 -9.03
CA SER A 25 7.12 6.46 -8.95
C SER A 25 6.78 5.76 -7.63
N ILE A 26 6.20 6.48 -6.67
CA ILE A 26 5.85 5.95 -5.35
C ILE A 26 4.33 5.91 -5.18
N ARG A 27 3.84 4.80 -4.61
CA ARG A 27 2.45 4.67 -4.20
C ARG A 27 2.34 4.42 -2.71
N ILE A 28 1.73 5.37 -2.00
CA ILE A 28 1.44 5.26 -0.57
C ILE A 28 0.12 4.49 -0.41
N VAL A 29 0.13 3.45 0.42
CA VAL A 29 -1.02 2.56 0.64
C VAL A 29 -1.33 2.46 2.13
N GLU A 30 -2.55 2.81 2.53
CA GLU A 30 -3.08 2.58 3.87
C GLU A 30 -3.80 1.23 3.91
N SER A 31 -3.50 0.41 4.92
CA SER A 31 -4.13 -0.89 5.12
C SER A 31 -4.29 -1.20 6.61
N ASP A 32 -5.47 -0.89 7.15
CA ASP A 32 -5.82 -1.11 8.55
C ASP A 32 -6.68 -2.36 8.79
N GLU A 33 -6.74 -2.81 10.04
CA GLU A 33 -7.78 -3.75 10.50
C GLU A 33 -9.17 -3.07 10.57
N ASP A 34 -9.24 -1.82 11.06
CA ASP A 34 -10.45 -1.01 11.04
C ASP A 34 -10.56 -0.26 9.72
N ILE A 35 -11.33 -0.84 8.81
CA ILE A 35 -11.50 -0.31 7.46
C ILE A 35 -12.08 1.11 7.44
N LEU A 36 -12.71 1.62 8.49
CA LEU A 36 -13.34 2.95 8.47
C LEU A 36 -12.36 4.09 8.76
N LEU A 37 -11.12 3.79 9.18
CA LEU A 37 -10.13 4.79 9.58
C LEU A 37 -9.68 5.67 8.41
N TYR A 38 -9.40 5.07 7.26
CA TYR A 38 -9.01 5.78 6.04
C TYR A 38 -9.96 6.92 5.69
N GLU A 39 -11.27 6.69 5.73
CA GLU A 39 -12.26 7.71 5.39
C GLU A 39 -12.29 8.88 6.38
N THR A 40 -11.76 8.71 7.60
CA THR A 40 -11.66 9.80 8.57
C THR A 40 -10.55 10.77 8.17
N ARG A 41 -9.32 10.27 7.95
CA ARG A 41 -8.14 10.99 7.46
C ARG A 41 -7.10 9.96 7.01
N HIS A 42 -6.35 10.33 5.98
CA HIS A 42 -5.22 9.57 5.45
C HIS A 42 -4.13 10.53 4.94
N ILE A 43 -2.95 9.99 4.66
CA ILE A 43 -1.85 10.75 4.02
C ILE A 43 -2.33 11.23 2.63
N PRO A 44 -2.09 12.50 2.25
CA PRO A 44 -2.48 13.00 0.94
C PRO A 44 -1.99 12.10 -0.20
N GLY A 45 -2.90 11.75 -1.11
CA GLY A 45 -2.60 10.90 -2.26
C GLY A 45 -2.51 9.39 -1.98
N ALA A 46 -2.60 8.95 -0.72
CA ALA A 46 -2.64 7.54 -0.38
C ALA A 46 -3.88 6.83 -0.98
N VAL A 47 -3.80 5.51 -1.12
CA VAL A 47 -4.95 4.65 -1.43
C VAL A 47 -5.21 3.68 -0.32
N LYS A 48 -6.48 3.30 -0.19
CA LYS A 48 -6.92 2.26 0.73
C LYS A 48 -6.78 0.88 0.11
N VAL A 49 -6.20 -0.06 0.85
CA VAL A 49 -6.32 -1.50 0.62
C VAL A 49 -7.02 -2.11 1.82
N ASP A 50 -8.26 -2.53 1.63
CA ASP A 50 -8.99 -3.32 2.63
C ASP A 50 -8.56 -4.78 2.53
N TRP A 51 -7.94 -5.30 3.58
CA TRP A 51 -7.41 -6.67 3.63
C TRP A 51 -8.48 -7.73 3.32
N PHE A 52 -9.75 -7.47 3.63
CA PHE A 52 -10.85 -8.41 3.43
C PHE A 52 -11.45 -8.28 2.03
N THR A 53 -11.85 -7.09 1.61
CA THR A 53 -12.55 -6.93 0.32
C THR A 53 -11.62 -6.76 -0.87
N THR A 54 -10.38 -6.32 -0.67
CA THR A 54 -9.43 -6.03 -1.75
C THR A 54 -8.46 -7.18 -2.03
N LEU A 55 -8.09 -7.98 -1.01
CA LEU A 55 -7.03 -9.00 -1.14
C LEU A 55 -7.54 -10.45 -1.09
N GLN A 56 -8.77 -10.68 -0.64
CA GLN A 56 -9.34 -12.03 -0.53
C GLN A 56 -10.18 -12.39 -1.74
N HIS A 57 -10.19 -13.67 -2.08
CA HIS A 57 -11.17 -14.22 -3.01
C HIS A 57 -12.60 -14.06 -2.41
N PRO A 58 -13.60 -13.62 -3.19
CA PRO A 58 -14.91 -13.22 -2.64
C PRO A 58 -15.75 -14.37 -2.05
N VAL A 59 -15.49 -15.62 -2.45
CA VAL A 59 -16.24 -16.81 -2.02
C VAL A 59 -15.38 -17.84 -1.27
N LYS A 60 -14.17 -18.13 -1.75
CA LYS A 60 -13.26 -19.11 -1.16
C LYS A 60 -12.43 -18.43 -0.09
N ARG A 61 -12.08 -19.18 0.96
CA ARG A 61 -11.09 -18.74 1.95
C ARG A 61 -9.69 -18.87 1.36
N ASP A 62 -9.35 -17.93 0.48
CA ASP A 62 -8.10 -17.85 -0.26
C ASP A 62 -7.84 -16.40 -0.68
N PHE A 63 -6.63 -16.10 -1.11
CA PHE A 63 -6.28 -14.79 -1.69
C PHE A 63 -6.76 -14.65 -3.14
N LEU A 64 -6.66 -13.44 -3.68
CA LEU A 64 -6.82 -13.21 -5.12
C LEU A 64 -5.90 -14.12 -5.94
N ASN A 65 -6.39 -14.51 -7.13
CA ASN A 65 -5.52 -15.10 -8.14
C ASN A 65 -4.65 -14.01 -8.78
N LYS A 66 -3.78 -14.43 -9.70
CA LYS A 66 -2.84 -13.53 -10.38
C LYS A 66 -3.56 -12.43 -11.15
N GLU A 67 -4.55 -12.79 -11.95
CA GLU A 67 -5.26 -11.86 -12.84
C GLU A 67 -6.04 -10.80 -12.03
N ASP A 68 -6.69 -11.21 -10.94
CA ASP A 68 -7.42 -10.31 -10.04
C ASP A 68 -6.45 -9.39 -9.30
N PHE A 69 -5.28 -9.89 -8.90
CA PHE A 69 -4.23 -9.07 -8.29
C PHE A 69 -3.66 -8.04 -9.26
N GLU A 70 -3.39 -8.42 -10.51
CA GLU A 70 -2.93 -7.50 -11.57
C GLU A 70 -3.96 -6.38 -11.83
N GLN A 71 -5.24 -6.74 -11.86
CA GLN A 71 -6.33 -5.76 -12.03
C GLN A 71 -6.45 -4.83 -10.82
N MET A 72 -6.32 -5.37 -9.60
CA MET A 72 -6.33 -4.59 -8.36
C MET A 72 -5.17 -3.59 -8.34
N CYS A 73 -3.93 -4.02 -8.61
CA CYS A 73 -2.77 -3.13 -8.72
C CYS A 73 -2.98 -2.04 -9.77
N SER A 74 -3.47 -2.40 -10.96
CA SER A 74 -3.75 -1.43 -12.04
C SER A 74 -4.77 -0.37 -11.61
N ASN A 75 -5.83 -0.77 -10.91
CA ASN A 75 -6.86 0.15 -10.40
C ASN A 75 -6.32 1.10 -9.32
N LEU A 76 -5.33 0.65 -8.55
CA LEU A 76 -4.67 1.47 -7.52
C LEU A 76 -3.53 2.35 -8.07
N GLY A 77 -3.21 2.23 -9.37
CA GLY A 77 -2.12 2.95 -10.01
C GLY A 77 -0.74 2.38 -9.68
N ILE A 78 -0.66 1.06 -9.46
CA ILE A 78 0.58 0.33 -9.15
C ILE A 78 1.02 -0.43 -10.40
N SER A 79 2.19 -0.08 -10.93
CA SER A 79 2.91 -0.81 -11.97
C SER A 79 4.07 -1.63 -11.39
N ASN A 80 4.69 -2.48 -12.22
CA ASN A 80 5.78 -3.36 -11.78
C ASN A 80 7.04 -2.62 -11.29
N ASP A 81 7.20 -1.35 -11.66
CA ASP A 81 8.31 -0.46 -11.28
C ASP A 81 7.91 0.54 -10.18
N THR A 82 6.66 0.51 -9.71
CA THR A 82 6.20 1.38 -8.61
C THR A 82 6.82 0.92 -7.28
N THR A 83 7.39 1.87 -6.54
CA THR A 83 7.73 1.64 -5.12
C THR A 83 6.47 1.77 -4.28
N VAL A 84 6.04 0.69 -3.63
CA VAL A 84 4.83 0.69 -2.79
C VAL A 84 5.22 0.85 -1.32
N CYS A 85 4.74 1.92 -0.69
CA CYS A 85 4.98 2.21 0.73
C CYS A 85 3.69 1.98 1.53
N PHE A 86 3.67 0.93 2.35
CA PHE A 86 2.52 0.60 3.20
C PHE A 86 2.60 1.31 4.56
N TYR A 87 1.44 1.69 5.10
CA TYR A 87 1.22 2.08 6.50
C TYR A 87 -0.19 1.66 6.96
N GLY A 88 -0.42 1.70 8.28
CA GLY A 88 -1.65 1.29 8.96
C GLY A 88 -1.35 0.95 10.42
#